data_AF-A0A938NL67-F1
#
_entry.id   AF-A0A938NL67-F1
#
_cell.length_a   1.000
_cell.length_b   1.000
_cell.length_c   1.000
_cell.angle_alpha   90.00
_cell.angle_beta   90.00
_cell.angle_gamma   90.00
#
_symmetry.space_group_name_H-M   'P 1'
#
loop_
_entity.id
_entity.type
_entity.pdbx_description
1 polymer ?
#
loop_
_entity_poly.entity_id
_entity_poly.type
_entity_poly.pdbx_seq_one_letter_code
_entity_poly.pdbx_strand_id
1 'polypeptide(L)' 'RSEAEKDREILLAEAYKTSEELRGEGDAKAFKIYASAYRQDARFFEFTRSMEAYKKSFQGNSTIIMSPDSEFFKYLKQH' A
#
# COMPACT_ATOMS: atom_id res chain seq x y z
N ARG A 1 -43.63 14.45 -1.79
CA ARG A 1 -42.84 13.69 -0.79
C ARG A 1 -42.15 12.49 -1.42
N SER A 2 -42.86 11.62 -2.15
CA SER A 2 -42.26 10.45 -2.82
C SER A 2 -41.19 10.77 -3.88
N GLU A 3 -41.33 11.86 -4.64
CA GLU A 3 -40.38 12.24 -5.69
C GLU A 3 -39.03 12.71 -5.11
N ALA A 4 -39.07 13.62 -4.13
CA ALA A 4 -37.86 14.11 -3.45
C ALA A 4 -37.08 13.00 -2.70
N GLU A 5 -37.77 11.99 -2.16
CA GLU A 5 -37.12 10.83 -1.53
C GLU A 5 -36.41 9.95 -2.57
N LYS A 6 -37.05 9.73 -3.72
CA LYS A 6 -36.47 8.98 -4.85
C LYS A 6 -35.26 9.70 -5.44
N ASP A 7 -35.36 11.01 -5.64
CA ASP A 7 -34.25 11.82 -6.18
C ASP A 7 -33.04 11.82 -5.24
N ARG A 8 -33.29 11.88 -3.92
CA ARG A 8 -32.24 11.75 -2.91
C ARG A 8 -31.55 10.39 -2.98
N GLU A 9 -32.30 9.31 -3.15
CA GLU A 9 -31.75 7.96 -3.21
C GLU A 9 -30.90 7.75 -4.47
N ILE A 10 -31.37 8.26 -5.62
CA ILE A 10 -30.60 8.26 -6.88
C ILE A 10 -29.30 9.04 -6.72
N LEU A 11 -29.35 10.26 -6.16
CA LEU A 11 -28.16 11.09 -5.95
C LEU A 11 -27.12 10.38 -5.06
N LEU A 12 -27.56 9.73 -3.98
CA LEU A 12 -26.67 8.99 -3.09
C LEU A 12 -26.06 7.77 -3.78
N ALA A 13 -26.85 7.05 -4.59
CA ALA A 13 -26.37 5.92 -5.37
C ALA A 13 -25.32 6.34 -6.42
N GLU A 14 -25.56 7.46 -7.11
CA GLU A 14 -24.62 8.03 -8.09
C GLU A 14 -23.31 8.49 -7.42
N ALA A 15 -23.42 9.17 -6.27
CA ALA A 15 -22.26 9.59 -5.49
C ALA A 15 -21.43 8.39 -5.01
N TYR A 16 -22.09 7.34 -4.52
CA TYR A 16 -21.44 6.11 -4.08
C TYR A 16 -20.74 5.40 -5.25
N LYS A 17 -21.42 5.24 -6.39
CA LYS A 17 -20.84 4.69 -7.61
C LYS A 17 -19.59 5.45 -8.04
N THR A 18 -19.69 6.78 -8.11
CA THR A 18 -18.56 7.64 -8.51
C THR A 18 -17.38 7.51 -7.55
N SER A 19 -17.65 7.42 -6.24
CA SER A 19 -16.62 7.19 -5.22
C SER A 19 -15.88 5.87 -5.43
N GLU A 20 -16.62 4.78 -5.68
CA GLU A 20 -16.03 3.45 -5.92
C GLU A 20 -15.25 3.39 -7.24
N GLU A 21 -15.73 4.05 -8.29
CA GLU A 21 -15.00 4.20 -9.56
C GLU A 21 -13.66 4.94 -9.36
N LEU A 22 -13.69 6.10 -8.72
CA LEU A 22 -12.47 6.88 -8.42
C LEU A 22 -11.48 6.11 -7.56
N ARG A 23 -11.99 5.38 -6.57
CA ARG A 23 -11.16 4.51 -5.72
C ARG A 23 -10.52 3.39 -6.53
N GLY A 24 -11.30 2.70 -7.38
CA GLY A 24 -10.80 1.64 -8.24
C GLY A 24 -9.73 2.12 -9.22
N GLU A 25 -9.92 3.29 -9.82
CA GLU A 25 -8.91 3.93 -10.69
C GLU A 25 -7.63 4.29 -9.93
N GLY A 26 -7.78 4.81 -8.70
CA GLY A 26 -6.66 5.12 -7.81
C GLY A 26 -5.84 3.87 -7.47
N ASP A 27 -6.52 2.79 -7.06
CA ASP A 27 -5.89 1.52 -6.74
C ASP A 27 -5.18 0.93 -7.97
N ALA A 28 -5.84 0.93 -9.13
CA ALA A 28 -5.25 0.45 -10.38
C ALA A 28 -3.99 1.26 -10.77
N LYS A 29 -4.02 2.58 -10.61
CA LYS A 29 -2.86 3.44 -10.86
C LYS A 29 -1.73 3.17 -9.88
N ALA A 30 -2.03 3.01 -8.60
CA ALA A 30 -1.05 2.66 -7.57
C ALA A 30 -0.37 1.31 -7.89
N PHE A 31 -1.16 0.29 -8.23
CA PHE A 31 -0.63 -1.02 -8.66
C PHE A 31 0.24 -0.91 -9.91
N LYS A 32 -0.19 -0.13 -10.91
CA LYS A 32 0.59 0.07 -12.14
C LYS A 32 1.92 0.76 -11.86
N ILE A 33 1.93 1.81 -11.04
CA ILE A 33 3.16 2.50 -10.62
C ILE A 33 4.07 1.52 -9.89
N TYR A 34 3.54 0.78 -8.93
CA TYR A 34 4.28 -0.22 -8.17
C TYR A 34 4.90 -1.30 -9.07
N ALA A 35 4.11 -1.87 -9.97
CA ALA A 35 4.58 -2.87 -10.92
C ALA A 35 5.63 -2.31 -11.89
N SER A 36 5.48 -1.06 -12.33
CA SER A 36 6.46 -0.40 -13.20
C SER A 36 7.78 -0.11 -12.48
N ALA A 37 7.73 0.34 -11.23
CA ALA A 37 8.90 0.56 -10.38
C ALA A 37 9.61 -0.75 -10.07
N TYR A 38 8.85 -1.82 -9.78
CA TYR A 38 9.38 -3.17 -9.58
C TYR A 38 10.13 -3.69 -10.82
N ARG A 39 9.57 -3.44 -12.02
CA ARG A 39 10.21 -3.84 -13.29
C ARG A 39 11.47 -3.04 -13.62
N GLN A 40 11.58 -1.79 -13.17
CA GLN A 40 12.75 -0.96 -13.42
C GLN A 40 13.98 -1.41 -12.64
N ASP A 41 13.83 -1.78 -11.36
CA ASP A 41 14.91 -2.40 -10.58
C ASP A 41 14.35 -3.23 -9.42
N ALA A 42 14.37 -4.55 -9.59
CA ALA A 42 13.93 -5.50 -8.56
C ALA A 42 14.76 -5.37 -7.26
N ARG A 43 16.03 -4.96 -7.33
CA ARG A 43 16.90 -4.76 -6.16
C ARG A 43 16.51 -3.52 -5.39
N PHE A 44 16.15 -2.43 -6.08
CA PHE A 44 15.66 -1.21 -5.43
C PHE A 44 14.33 -1.44 -4.70
N PHE A 45 13.45 -2.22 -5.30
CA PHE A 45 12.20 -2.62 -4.66
C PHE A 45 12.45 -3.48 -3.41
N GLU A 46 13.29 -4.50 -3.53
CA GLU A 46 13.65 -5.37 -2.41
C GLU A 46 14.25 -4.56 -1.26
N PHE A 47 15.18 -3.65 -1.58
CA PHE A 47 15.73 -2.70 -0.62
C PHE A 47 14.64 -1.86 0.07
N THR A 48 13.73 -1.23 -0.69
CA THR A 48 12.67 -0.38 -0.14
C THR A 48 11.73 -1.16 0.78
N ARG A 49 11.36 -2.39 0.39
CA ARG A 49 10.54 -3.29 1.22
C ARG A 49 11.25 -3.69 2.51
N SER A 50 12.53 -4.03 2.43
CA SER A 50 13.36 -4.31 3.61
C SER A 50 13.39 -3.11 4.56
N MET A 51 13.57 -1.88 4.04
CA MET A 51 13.58 -0.67 4.86
C MET A 51 12.22 -0.35 5.51
N GLU A 52 11.10 -0.55 4.80
CA GLU A 52 9.76 -0.45 5.40
C GLU A 52 9.53 -1.50 6.50
N ALA A 53 9.98 -2.74 6.27
CA ALA A 53 9.90 -3.80 7.26
C ALA A 53 10.70 -3.45 8.51
N TYR A 54 11.92 -2.93 8.37
CA TYR A 54 12.71 -2.44 9.49
C TYR A 54 11.96 -1.36 10.27
N LYS A 55 11.43 -0.35 9.56
CA LYS A 55 10.70 0.75 10.20
C LYS A 55 9.50 0.26 11.01
N LYS A 56 8.75 -0.72 10.49
CA LYS A 56 7.61 -1.33 11.21
C LYS A 56 8.05 -2.20 12.37
N SER A 57 9.11 -2.99 12.21
CA SER A 57 9.63 -3.87 13.26
C SER A 57 10.29 -3.11 14.42
N PHE A 58 10.80 -1.90 14.16
CA PHE A 58 11.36 -1.01 15.17
C PHE A 58 10.37 0.03 15.71
N GLN A 59 9.10 0.01 15.29
CA GLN A 59 8.07 0.85 15.90
C GLN A 59 7.65 0.24 17.25
N GLY A 60 8.27 0.72 18.33
CA GLY A 60 7.99 0.33 19.72
C GLY A 60 9.23 -0.19 20.45
N ASN A 61 9.06 -0.59 21.71
CA ASN A 61 10.11 -1.25 22.50
C ASN A 61 10.13 -2.75 22.17
N SER A 62 10.62 -3.12 20.98
CA SER A 62 10.68 -4.51 20.52
C SER A 62 12.10 -5.05 20.58
N THR A 63 12.32 -6.10 21.38
CA THR A 63 13.55 -6.89 21.34
C THR A 63 13.44 -7.91 20.22
N ILE A 64 14.18 -7.71 19.13
CA ILE A 64 14.19 -8.64 18.00
C ILE A 64 15.29 -9.68 18.26
N ILE A 65 14.91 -10.95 18.45
CA ILE A 65 15.85 -12.08 18.50
C ILE A 65 15.92 -12.69 17.10
N MET A 66 17.12 -12.75 16.53
CA MET A 66 17.32 -13.34 15.21
C MET A 66 18.67 -14.04 15.08
N SER A 67 18.73 -15.00 14.17
CA SER A 67 19.96 -15.72 13.86
C SER A 67 21.01 -14.81 13.19
N PRO A 68 22.31 -15.02 13.45
CA PRO A 68 23.41 -14.23 12.87
C PRO A 68 23.41 -14.19 11.33
N ASP A 69 22.83 -15.21 10.71
CA ASP A 69 22.74 -15.48 9.28
C ASP A 69 21.39 -15.02 8.69
N SER A 70 20.58 -14.28 9.47
CA SER A 70 19.30 -13.77 8.98
C SER A 70 19.49 -12.82 7.79
N GLU A 71 18.84 -13.16 6.68
CA GLU A 71 18.66 -12.32 5.48
C GLU A 71 17.86 -11.04 5.77
N PHE A 72 17.15 -11.00 6.91
CA PHE A 72 16.32 -9.86 7.27
C PHE A 72 17.14 -8.58 7.25
N PHE A 73 18.34 -8.55 7.86
CA PHE A 73 19.22 -7.37 7.89
C PHE A 73 20.32 -7.38 6.83
N LYS A 74 20.16 -8.10 5.71
CA LYS A 74 21.19 -8.18 4.67
C LYS A 74 21.71 -6.79 4.22
N TYR A 75 20.81 -5.79 4.19
CA TYR A 75 21.14 -4.40 3.85
C TYR A 75 21.73 -3.57 5.00
N LEU A 76 21.63 -4.01 6.26
CA LEU A 76 22.31 -3.35 7.40
C LEU A 76 23.70 -3.95 7.68
N LYS A 77 23.94 -5.21 7.28
CA LYS A 77 25.22 -5.92 7.46
C LYS A 77 26.29 -5.54 6.43
N GLN A 78 25.93 -4.81 5.37
CA GLN A 78 26.81 -4.55 4.23
C GLN A 78 27.73 -3.33 4.40
N HIS A 79 27.90 -2.83 5.63
CA HIS A 79 28.85 -1.76 5.98
C HIS A 79 29.66 -2.14 7.21
#